data_AF-A0A945YDG2-F1
#
_entry.id   AF-A0A945YDG2-F1
#
_cell.length_a   1.000
_cell.length_b   1.000
_cell.length_c   1.000
_cell.angle_alpha   90.00
_cell.angle_beta   90.00
_cell.angle_gamma   90.00
#
_symmetry.space_group_name_H-M   'P 1'
#
loop_
_entity.id
_entity.type
_entity.pdbx_description
1 polymer ?
#
loop_
_entity_poly.entity_id
_entity_poly.type
_entity_poly.pdbx_seq_one_letter_code
_entity_poly.pdbx_strand_id
1 'polypeptide(L)'
;MFWRPRPFLFGIVGALLLVLGLQQPGLAQSGGQVVPQVVPQVVVELFTSQGCNSCPPADRLLGELAHRDDVIALTFNVDYWDYLGWKDTLAQPANTQRQRHYAAAMRNRSVYTPQMVIGGRQHAVGSDVAAVSAAIEAEQRRTKD
;
A
#
# COMPACT_ATOMS: atom_id res chain seq x y z
N MET A 1 27.00 -13.77 -55.05
CA MET A 1 26.51 -14.39 -56.30
C MET A 1 26.91 -15.85 -56.31
N PHE A 2 26.08 -16.72 -56.90
CA PHE A 2 26.19 -18.19 -56.98
C PHE A 2 25.45 -18.99 -55.91
N TRP A 3 24.13 -18.86 -55.98
CA TRP A 3 23.18 -19.95 -55.73
C TRP A 3 23.36 -21.03 -56.82
N ARG A 4 23.66 -22.27 -56.43
CA ARG A 4 23.53 -23.48 -57.27
C ARG A 4 22.49 -24.39 -56.60
N PRO A 5 21.39 -24.76 -57.26
CA PRO A 5 20.53 -25.83 -56.79
C PRO A 5 21.14 -27.18 -57.17
N ARG A 6 21.06 -28.16 -56.27
CA ARG A 6 21.20 -29.58 -56.62
C ARG A 6 19.83 -30.24 -56.46
N PRO A 7 19.28 -30.86 -57.51
CA PRO A 7 18.12 -31.74 -57.40
C PRO A 7 18.58 -33.16 -57.04
N PHE A 8 17.59 -34.04 -56.83
CA PHE A 8 17.68 -35.49 -56.62
C PHE A 8 17.87 -35.88 -55.14
N LEU A 9 17.17 -36.86 -54.58
CA LEU A 9 16.31 -37.90 -55.14
C LEU A 9 15.36 -38.38 -54.04
N PHE A 10 14.13 -38.66 -54.43
CA PHE A 10 13.18 -39.49 -53.72
C PHE A 10 13.84 -40.77 -53.21
N GLY A 11 13.63 -41.08 -51.94
CA GLY A 11 14.04 -42.35 -51.32
C GLY A 11 13.03 -42.75 -50.26
N ILE A 12 11.89 -43.24 -50.71
CA ILE A 12 10.88 -43.93 -49.88
C ILE A 12 11.43 -45.33 -49.61
N VAL A 13 11.88 -45.59 -48.38
CA VAL A 13 11.97 -46.92 -47.76
C VAL A 13 11.73 -46.66 -46.27
N GLY A 14 10.56 -46.91 -45.71
CA GLY A 14 10.07 -48.28 -45.54
C GLY A 14 10.71 -48.89 -44.30
N ALA A 15 10.44 -48.35 -43.12
CA ALA A 15 10.73 -49.02 -41.86
C ALA A 15 9.65 -48.63 -40.84
N LEU A 16 8.62 -49.47 -40.82
CA LEU A 16 7.58 -49.53 -39.81
C LEU A 16 8.25 -49.87 -38.46
N LEU A 17 8.76 -48.86 -37.76
CA LEU A 17 9.17 -49.00 -36.36
C LEU A 17 7.91 -48.98 -35.51
N LEU A 18 7.51 -50.17 -35.06
CA LEU A 18 6.61 -50.38 -33.93
C LEU A 18 7.19 -49.63 -32.72
N VAL A 19 6.78 -48.37 -32.54
CA VAL A 19 6.98 -47.63 -31.31
C VAL A 19 6.06 -48.29 -30.28
N LEU A 20 6.61 -49.21 -29.50
CA LEU A 20 6.03 -49.59 -28.22
C LEU A 20 5.78 -48.30 -27.44
N GLY A 21 4.50 -47.98 -27.25
CA GLY A 21 4.04 -46.82 -26.51
C GLY A 21 4.48 -46.91 -25.04
N LEU A 22 5.70 -46.47 -24.75
CA LEU A 22 6.09 -46.01 -23.43
C LEU A 22 5.32 -44.72 -23.16
N GLN A 23 4.11 -44.88 -22.64
CA GLN A 23 3.40 -43.82 -21.95
C GLN A 23 4.26 -43.41 -20.77
N GLN A 24 5.04 -42.34 -20.94
CA GLN A 24 5.69 -41.69 -19.81
C GLN A 24 4.56 -41.24 -18.87
N PRO A 25 4.53 -41.69 -17.60
CA PRO A 25 3.64 -41.08 -16.64
C PRO A 25 4.08 -39.63 -16.53
N GLY A 26 3.26 -38.73 -17.09
CA GLY A 26 3.49 -37.30 -16.98
C GLY A 26 3.56 -36.97 -15.50
N LEU A 27 4.73 -36.56 -15.04
CA LEU A 27 4.89 -35.90 -13.75
C LEU A 27 4.03 -34.65 -13.83
N ALA A 28 2.84 -34.72 -13.23
CA ALA A 28 2.03 -33.56 -12.94
C ALA A 28 2.90 -32.62 -12.12
N GLN A 29 3.45 -31.59 -12.76
CA GLN A 29 3.99 -30.45 -12.05
C GLN A 29 2.79 -29.80 -11.38
N SER A 30 2.59 -30.12 -10.10
CA SER A 30 1.85 -29.28 -9.19
C SER A 30 2.59 -27.95 -9.17
N GLY A 31 2.22 -27.06 -10.10
CA GLY A 31 2.61 -25.67 -10.11
C GLY A 31 2.08 -25.07 -8.82
N GLY A 32 2.88 -25.14 -7.77
CA GLY A 32 2.60 -24.50 -6.49
C GLY A 32 2.30 -23.05 -6.79
N GLN A 33 1.03 -22.68 -6.65
CA GLN A 33 0.62 -21.29 -6.76
C GLN A 33 1.36 -20.55 -5.65
N VAL A 34 2.32 -19.71 -6.02
CA VAL A 34 2.91 -18.75 -5.09
C VAL A 34 1.82 -17.72 -4.85
N VAL A 35 1.03 -17.92 -3.78
CA VAL A 35 0.14 -16.88 -3.29
C VAL A 35 1.04 -15.81 -2.68
N PRO A 36 1.05 -14.56 -3.19
CA PRO A 36 1.82 -13.49 -2.58
C PRO A 36 1.36 -13.33 -1.14
N GLN A 37 2.30 -13.31 -0.19
CA GLN A 37 1.98 -13.00 1.20
C GLN A 37 1.58 -11.53 1.27
N VAL A 38 0.28 -11.26 1.46
CA VAL A 38 -0.21 -9.89 1.67
C VAL A 38 0.11 -9.54 3.12
N VAL A 39 1.08 -8.64 3.32
CA VAL A 39 1.34 -8.06 4.65
C VAL A 39 0.16 -7.13 4.97
N PRO A 40 -0.61 -7.38 6.05
CA PRO A 40 -1.68 -6.48 6.44
C PRO A 40 -1.08 -5.13 6.83
N GLN A 41 -1.49 -4.08 6.12
CA GLN A 41 -1.01 -2.73 6.33
C GLN A 41 -2.01 -1.89 7.12
N VAL A 42 -1.49 -1.10 8.07
CA VAL A 42 -2.29 -0.15 8.82
C VAL A 42 -2.31 1.20 8.11
N VAL A 43 -3.50 1.72 7.80
CA VAL A 43 -3.63 3.07 7.27
C VAL A 43 -3.43 4.08 8.41
N VAL A 44 -2.50 5.01 8.22
CA VAL A 44 -2.23 6.12 9.14
C VAL A 44 -2.45 7.43 8.39
N GLU A 45 -3.47 8.17 8.79
CA GLU A 45 -3.86 9.44 8.17
C GLU A 45 -3.48 10.60 9.08
N LEU A 46 -2.53 11.43 8.66
CA LEU A 46 -2.16 12.67 9.35
C LEU A 46 -3.00 13.83 8.84
N PHE A 47 -3.66 14.55 9.75
CA PHE A 47 -4.25 15.86 9.52
C PHE A 47 -3.27 16.93 10.01
N THR A 48 -2.80 17.77 9.08
CA THR A 48 -1.71 18.75 9.29
C THR A 48 -2.00 20.06 8.56
N SER A 49 -1.15 21.07 8.71
CA SER A 49 -1.17 22.30 7.91
C SER A 49 0.18 22.99 7.96
N GLN A 50 0.61 23.63 6.87
CA GLN A 50 1.77 24.52 6.86
C GLN A 50 1.63 25.70 7.83
N GLY A 51 0.39 26.14 8.10
CA GLY A 51 0.09 27.19 9.07
C GLY A 51 0.12 26.74 10.54
N CYS A 52 0.28 25.44 10.79
CA CYS A 52 0.28 24.84 12.13
C CYS A 52 1.72 24.71 12.67
N ASN A 53 2.10 25.58 13.60
CA ASN A 53 3.46 25.58 14.17
C ASN A 53 3.83 24.28 14.93
N SER A 54 2.85 23.57 15.48
CA SER A 54 3.06 22.31 16.21
C SER A 54 3.11 21.07 15.30
N CYS A 55 2.86 21.21 13.99
CA CYS A 55 2.76 20.11 13.05
C CYS A 55 4.10 19.51 12.54
N PRO A 56 5.22 20.26 12.40
CA PRO A 56 6.46 19.72 11.83
C PRO A 56 7.00 18.43 12.47
N PRO A 57 6.90 18.21 13.79
CA PRO A 57 7.28 16.93 14.39
C PRO A 57 6.41 15.75 13.90
N ALA A 58 5.10 15.97 13.70
CA ALA A 58 4.19 14.95 13.22
C ALA A 58 4.38 14.64 11.73
N ASP A 59 4.67 15.66 10.91
CA ASP A 59 4.98 15.48 9.49
C ASP A 59 6.24 14.62 9.32
N ARG A 60 7.26 14.85 10.17
CA ARG A 60 8.48 14.02 10.19
C ARG A 60 8.18 12.59 10.59
N LEU A 61 7.40 12.38 11.66
CA LEU A 61 7.03 11.04 12.11
C LEU A 61 6.26 10.29 11.01
N LEU A 62 5.32 10.94 10.31
CA LEU A 62 4.62 10.30 9.20
C LEU A 62 5.58 9.94 8.06
N GLY A 63 6.56 10.80 7.76
CA GLY A 63 7.61 10.51 6.79
C GLY A 63 8.44 9.28 7.17
N GLU A 64 8.78 9.11 8.45
CA GLU A 64 9.45 7.90 8.95
C GLU A 64 8.55 6.66 8.83
N LEU A 65 7.27 6.79 9.18
CA LEU A 65 6.29 5.71 9.08
C LEU A 65 6.04 5.27 7.63
N ALA A 66 6.14 6.17 6.66
CA ALA A 66 5.98 5.89 5.24
C ALA A 66 7.04 4.92 4.67
N HIS A 67 8.14 4.70 5.39
CA HIS A 67 9.18 3.73 5.03
C HIS A 67 8.91 2.32 5.57
N ARG A 68 7.84 2.12 6.34
CA ARG A 68 7.50 0.80 6.87
C ARG A 68 6.57 0.05 5.92
N ASP A 69 6.88 -1.22 5.65
CA ASP A 69 6.08 -2.10 4.79
C ASP A 69 4.70 -2.47 5.36
N ASP A 70 4.48 -2.19 6.66
CA ASP A 70 3.26 -2.48 7.40
C ASP A 70 2.37 -1.25 7.63
N VAL A 71 2.68 -0.11 7.00
CA VAL A 71 1.94 1.15 7.13
C VAL A 71 1.64 1.80 5.78
N ILE A 72 0.39 2.21 5.57
CA ILE A 72 0.00 3.13 4.49
C ILE A 72 -0.11 4.53 5.09
N ALA A 73 0.89 5.37 4.84
CA ALA A 73 0.95 6.74 5.34
C ALA A 73 0.24 7.72 4.37
N LEU A 74 -0.74 8.47 4.87
CA LEU A 74 -1.48 9.49 4.11
C LEU A 74 -1.44 10.82 4.85
N THR A 75 -1.29 11.92 4.10
CA THR A 75 -1.34 13.28 4.66
C THR A 75 -2.53 14.06 4.10
N PHE A 76 -3.20 14.80 4.98
CA PHE A 76 -4.37 15.60 4.68
C PHE A 76 -4.20 17.00 5.27
N ASN A 77 -3.81 17.95 4.43
CA ASN A 77 -3.68 19.34 4.82
C ASN A 77 -5.07 19.97 5.01
N VAL A 78 -5.32 20.51 6.20
CA VAL A 78 -6.60 21.14 6.58
C VAL A 78 -6.56 22.64 6.35
N ASP A 79 -7.70 23.21 5.98
CA ASP A 79 -7.83 24.62 5.58
C ASP A 79 -8.13 25.58 6.73
N TYR A 80 -8.49 25.08 7.91
CA TYR A 80 -8.94 25.95 9.01
C TYR A 80 -7.80 26.73 9.68
N TRP A 81 -6.55 26.63 9.24
CA TRP A 81 -5.46 27.52 9.66
C TRP A 81 -5.27 28.73 8.73
N ASP A 82 -5.86 28.71 7.53
CA ASP A 82 -5.65 29.75 6.51
C ASP A 82 -6.15 31.14 6.96
N TYR A 83 -7.02 31.21 7.96
CA TYR A 83 -7.50 32.48 8.52
C TYR A 83 -6.38 33.30 9.19
N LEU A 84 -5.23 32.70 9.50
CA LEU A 84 -4.06 33.38 10.07
C LEU A 84 -3.28 34.22 9.06
N GLY A 85 -3.69 34.24 7.78
CA GLY A 85 -3.09 35.09 6.74
C GLY A 85 -2.02 34.41 5.89
N TRP A 86 -1.53 33.23 6.30
CA TRP A 86 -0.77 32.33 5.44
C TRP A 86 -1.68 31.20 4.94
N LYS A 87 -1.85 31.10 3.62
CA LYS A 87 -2.66 30.06 3.00
C LYS A 87 -1.81 28.84 2.69
N ASP A 88 -2.17 27.68 3.26
CA ASP A 88 -1.53 26.42 2.92
C ASP A 88 -1.94 25.98 1.51
N THR A 89 -0.96 25.87 0.60
CA THR A 89 -1.19 25.52 -0.81
C THR A 89 -1.65 24.07 -1.02
N LEU A 90 -1.45 23.20 -0.03
CA LEU A 90 -1.88 21.80 -0.06
C LEU A 90 -3.24 21.61 0.63
N ALA A 91 -3.72 22.62 1.37
CA ALA A 91 -4.95 22.52 2.13
C ALA A 91 -6.19 22.48 1.24
N GLN A 92 -7.15 21.64 1.63
CA GLN A 92 -8.44 21.51 0.93
C GLN A 92 -9.58 21.42 1.96
N PRO A 93 -10.73 22.11 1.73
CA PRO A 93 -11.88 22.03 2.63
C PRO A 93 -12.40 20.59 2.82
N ALA A 94 -12.26 19.75 1.80
CA ALA A 94 -12.61 18.33 1.86
C ALA A 94 -11.81 17.56 2.91
N ASN A 95 -10.55 17.94 3.17
CA ASN A 95 -9.71 17.32 4.19
C ASN A 95 -10.19 17.67 5.59
N THR A 96 -10.52 18.95 5.82
CA THR A 96 -11.16 19.40 7.07
C THR A 96 -12.49 18.69 7.30
N GLN A 97 -13.28 18.50 6.24
CA GLN A 97 -14.54 17.76 6.33
C GLN A 97 -14.31 16.28 6.68
N ARG A 98 -13.34 15.60 6.05
CA ARG A 98 -12.92 14.24 6.41
C ARG A 98 -12.56 14.15 7.90
N GLN A 99 -11.78 15.09 8.42
CA GLN A 99 -11.41 15.12 9.83
C GLN A 99 -12.63 15.29 10.75
N ARG A 100 -13.58 16.16 10.38
CA ARG A 100 -14.83 16.36 11.11
C ARG A 100 -15.70 15.10 11.12
N HIS A 101 -15.70 14.32 10.03
CA HIS A 101 -16.37 13.02 10.01
C HIS A 101 -15.74 12.04 11.01
N TYR A 102 -14.42 11.99 11.12
CA TYR A 102 -13.76 11.20 12.17
C TYR A 102 -14.12 11.70 13.57
N ALA A 103 -14.10 13.00 13.81
CA ALA A 103 -14.50 13.56 15.10
C ALA A 103 -15.93 13.16 15.47
N ALA A 104 -16.88 13.22 14.53
CA ALA A 104 -18.25 12.78 14.75
C ALA A 104 -18.34 11.26 15.05
N ALA A 105 -17.67 10.42 14.27
CA ALA A 105 -17.65 8.98 14.46
C ALA A 105 -17.04 8.55 15.81
N MET A 106 -16.00 9.26 16.25
CA MET A 106 -15.30 9.02 17.52
C MET A 106 -15.90 9.77 18.71
N ARG A 107 -16.99 10.54 18.51
CA ARG A 107 -17.64 11.38 19.52
C ARG A 107 -16.72 12.44 20.15
N ASN A 108 -15.75 12.94 19.38
CA ASN A 108 -14.91 14.06 19.76
C ASN A 108 -15.66 15.38 19.54
N ARG A 109 -15.47 16.32 20.47
CA ARG A 109 -16.15 17.62 20.43
C ARG A 109 -15.56 18.59 19.41
N SER A 110 -14.32 18.37 19.00
CA SER A 110 -13.58 19.25 18.08
C SER A 110 -12.53 18.47 17.29
N VAL A 111 -12.09 19.06 16.18
CA VAL A 111 -10.90 18.64 15.43
C VAL A 111 -9.66 19.39 15.94
N TYR A 112 -8.47 18.84 15.70
CA TYR A 112 -7.21 19.46 16.10
C TYR A 112 -6.06 19.03 15.19
N THR A 113 -4.96 19.77 15.19
CA THR A 113 -3.72 19.40 14.49
C THR A 113 -2.51 19.54 15.42
N PRO A 114 -1.48 18.68 15.29
CA PRO A 114 -1.46 17.51 14.40
C PRO A 114 -2.27 16.34 14.98
N GLN A 115 -3.19 15.78 14.20
CA GLN A 115 -3.95 14.58 14.56
C GLN A 115 -3.59 13.46 13.60
N MET A 116 -3.23 12.28 14.13
CA MET A 116 -3.20 11.06 13.33
C MET A 116 -4.44 10.22 13.61
N VAL A 117 -5.07 9.70 12.56
CA VAL A 117 -6.10 8.66 12.64
C VAL A 117 -5.47 7.34 12.17
N ILE A 118 -5.57 6.31 13.01
CA ILE A 118 -4.93 5.01 12.82
C ILE A 118 -6.02 3.96 12.58
N GLY A 119 -5.94 3.28 11.43
CA GLY A 119 -6.90 2.27 11.00
C GLY A 119 -8.34 2.79 10.87
N GLY A 120 -8.53 4.10 10.73
CA GLY A 120 -9.86 4.73 10.72
C GLY A 120 -10.64 4.64 12.03
N ARG A 121 -10.03 4.16 13.12
CA ARG A 121 -10.75 3.79 14.36
C ARG A 121 -10.22 4.43 15.62
N GLN A 122 -8.93 4.75 15.66
CA GLN A 122 -8.28 5.39 16.81
C GLN A 122 -7.63 6.69 16.35
N HIS A 123 -7.41 7.62 17.28
CA HIS A 123 -6.64 8.82 16.98
C HIS A 123 -5.64 9.14 18.09
N ALA A 124 -4.56 9.82 17.72
CA ALA A 124 -3.52 10.27 18.63
C ALA A 124 -3.05 11.69 18.26
N VAL A 125 -2.34 12.35 19.17
CA VAL A 125 -1.56 13.53 18.81
C VAL A 125 -0.45 13.08 17.88
N GLY A 126 -0.39 13.61 16.66
CA GLY A 126 0.50 13.11 15.62
C GLY A 126 2.00 13.23 15.93
N SER A 127 2.36 14.09 16.90
CA SER A 127 3.74 14.24 17.38
C SER A 127 4.09 13.31 18.56
N ASP A 128 3.12 12.57 19.09
CA ASP A 128 3.33 11.61 20.18
C ASP A 128 3.72 10.24 19.60
N VAL A 129 5.02 10.03 19.45
CA VAL A 129 5.61 8.80 18.86
C VAL A 129 5.15 7.55 19.60
N ALA A 130 5.09 7.60 20.94
CA ALA A 130 4.72 6.45 21.75
C ALA A 130 3.24 6.08 21.57
N ALA A 131 2.35 7.08 21.60
CA ALA A 131 0.93 6.86 21.38
C ALA A 131 0.62 6.36 19.96
N VAL A 132 1.26 6.94 18.94
CA VAL A 132 1.09 6.52 17.55
C VAL A 132 1.58 5.09 17.33
N SER A 133 2.77 4.76 17.83
CA SER A 133 3.33 3.40 17.69
C SER A 133 2.46 2.35 18.39
N ALA A 134 2.02 2.64 19.61
CA ALA A 134 1.12 1.76 20.36
C ALA A 134 -0.22 1.56 19.63
N ALA A 135 -0.78 2.61 19.01
CA ALA A 135 -2.02 2.54 18.24
C ALA A 135 -1.86 1.69 16.97
N ILE A 136 -0.74 1.82 16.25
CA ILE A 136 -0.42 0.99 15.07
C ILE A 136 -0.30 -0.48 15.46
N GLU A 137 0.45 -0.79 16.53
CA GLU A 137 0.59 -2.17 16.99
C GLU A 137 -0.75 -2.78 17.44
N ALA A 138 -1.59 -1.99 18.12
CA ALA A 138 -2.93 -2.42 18.50
C ALA A 138 -3.81 -2.70 17.27
N GLU A 139 -3.62 -1.95 16.19
CA GLU A 139 -4.33 -2.12 14.94
C GLU A 139 -3.85 -3.34 14.14
N GLN A 140 -2.55 -3.61 14.14
CA GLN A 140 -1.95 -4.79 13.52
C GLN A 140 -2.42 -6.08 14.19
N ARG A 141 -2.53 -6.09 15.53
CA ARG A 141 -3.07 -7.25 16.25
C ARG A 141 -4.50 -7.57 15.82
N ARG A 142 -5.32 -6.54 15.56
CA ARG A 142 -6.72 -6.72 15.14
C ARG A 142 -6.88 -7.21 13.71
N THR A 143 -6.00 -6.80 12.80
CA THR A 143 -6.09 -7.19 11.38
C THR A 143 -5.56 -8.61 11.12
N LYS A 144 -4.91 -9.21 12.11
CA LYS A 144 -4.40 -10.58 12.07
C LYS A 144 -5.44 -11.63 12.50
N ASP A 145 -6.48 -11.22 13.20
CA ASP A 145 -7.59 -12.06 13.68
C ASP A 145 -8.69 -12.18 12.61
#